data_AF-A0A7Y0S1P6-F1
#
_entry.id   AF-A0A7Y0S1P6-F1
#
_cell.length_a   1.000
_cell.length_b   1.000
_cell.length_c   1.000
_cell.angle_alpha   90.00
_cell.angle_beta   90.00
_cell.angle_gamma   90.00
#
_symmetry.space_group_name_H-M   'P 1'
#
loop_
_entity.id
_entity.type
_entity.pdbx_description
1 polymer ?
#
loop_
_entity_poly.entity_id
_entity_poly.type
_entity_poly.pdbx_seq_one_letter_code
_entity_poly.pdbx_strand_id
1 'polypeptide(L)'
;FLVVASVYILIQNAVGVSLATALGLDPLMGLIAGSITLSGGHGTGAAWSQTFQEMYGLHNVLEVAMASATVGVGMGGIIGSPVAPKL
;
A
#
# COMPACT_ATOMS: atom_id res chain seq x y z
N PHE A 1 -5.24 -5.47 -19.28
CA PHE A 1 -4.89 -5.77 -17.87
C PHE A 1 -3.70 -4.94 -17.38
N LEU A 2 -2.48 -5.16 -17.91
CA LEU A 2 -1.26 -4.49 -17.42
C LEU A 2 -1.35 -2.96 -17.42
N VAL A 3 -1.79 -2.34 -18.52
CA VAL A 3 -1.93 -0.87 -18.61
C VAL A 3 -2.84 -0.32 -17.50
N VAL A 4 -3.97 -0.97 -17.25
CA VAL A 4 -4.93 -0.55 -16.21
C VAL A 4 -4.32 -0.72 -14.82
N ALA A 5 -3.68 -1.85 -14.55
CA ALA A 5 -3.00 -2.12 -13.28
C ALA A 5 -1.86 -1.12 -13.02
N SER A 6 -1.07 -0.78 -14.04
CA SER A 6 0.01 0.21 -13.94
C SER A 6 -0.53 1.60 -13.63
N VAL A 7 -1.58 2.04 -14.33
CA VAL A 7 -2.22 3.34 -14.06
C VAL A 7 -2.79 3.37 -12.64
N TYR A 8 -3.43 2.30 -12.20
CA TYR A 8 -3.94 2.18 -10.84
C TYR A 8 -2.82 2.29 -9.78
N ILE A 9 -1.70 1.60 -9.97
CA ILE A 9 -0.54 1.68 -9.07
C ILE A 9 0.04 3.10 -9.05
N LEU A 10 0.11 3.79 -10.18
CA LEU A 10 0.60 5.18 -10.24
C LEU A 10 -0.29 6.12 -9.42
N ILE A 11 -1.61 5.98 -9.54
CA ILE A 11 -2.57 6.77 -8.75
C ILE A 11 -2.41 6.43 -7.26
N GLN A 12 -2.32 5.15 -6.91
CA GLN A 12 -2.16 4.70 -5.53
C GLN A 12 -0.85 5.22 -4.91
N ASN A 13 0.24 5.27 -5.69
CA ASN A 13 1.51 5.86 -5.26
C ASN A 13 1.38 7.37 -5.04
N ALA A 14 0.75 8.09 -5.96
CA ALA A 14 0.55 9.53 -5.82
C ALA A 14 -0.27 9.86 -4.56
N VAL A 15 -1.33 9.09 -4.29
CA VAL A 15 -2.16 9.26 -3.08
C VAL A 15 -1.40 8.86 -1.82
N GLY A 16 -0.71 7.71 -1.81
CA GLY A 16 0.04 7.25 -0.65
C GLY A 16 1.18 8.19 -0.26
N VAL A 17 1.98 8.64 -1.23
CA VAL A 17 3.07 9.59 -1.03
C VAL A 17 2.55 10.94 -0.56
N SER A 18 1.49 11.47 -1.17
CA SER A 18 0.94 12.78 -0.78
C SER A 18 0.36 12.77 0.63
N LEU A 19 -0.34 11.69 1.02
CA LEU A 19 -0.83 11.52 2.39
C LEU A 19 0.31 11.38 3.41
N ALA A 20 1.33 10.57 3.12
CA ALA A 20 2.49 10.45 4.00
C ALA A 20 3.19 11.80 4.21
N THR A 21 3.39 12.54 3.13
CA THR A 21 3.99 13.88 3.17
C THR A 21 3.12 14.86 3.96
N ALA A 22 1.80 14.84 3.77
CA ALA A 22 0.87 15.70 4.50
C ALA A 22 0.84 15.41 6.01
N LEU A 23 1.11 14.15 6.41
CA LEU A 23 1.22 13.73 7.81
C LEU A 23 2.61 13.95 8.41
N GLY A 24 3.56 14.51 7.64
CA GLY A 24 4.94 14.73 8.07
C GLY A 24 5.77 13.43 8.18
N LEU A 25 5.30 12.35 7.55
CA LEU A 25 6.00 11.07 7.46
C LEU A 25 6.87 11.01 6.19
N ASP A 26 7.79 10.05 6.17
CA ASP A 26 8.59 9.81 4.98
C ASP A 26 7.70 9.37 3.79
N PRO A 27 7.84 9.99 2.60
CA PRO A 27 7.12 9.60 1.38
C PRO A 27 7.17 8.10 1.06
N LEU A 28 8.30 7.45 1.33
CA LEU A 28 8.51 6.02 1.11
C LEU A 28 7.60 5.17 2.01
N MET A 29 7.27 5.66 3.21
CA MET A 29 6.30 5.01 4.09
C MET A 29 4.91 4.96 3.43
N GLY A 30 4.56 5.99 2.65
CA GLY A 30 3.35 6.05 1.84
C GLY A 30 3.30 5.00 0.72
N LEU A 31 4.46 4.60 0.16
CA LEU A 31 4.53 3.52 -0.83
C LEU A 31 4.35 2.15 -0.17
N ILE A 32 4.97 1.94 1.00
CA ILE A 32 4.83 0.71 1.79
C ILE A 32 3.39 0.53 2.24
N ALA A 33 2.80 1.53 2.90
CA ALA A 33 1.40 1.49 3.31
C ALA A 33 0.43 1.50 2.11
N GLY A 34 0.89 2.02 0.97
CA GLY A 34 0.16 2.11 -0.28
C GLY A 34 0.31 0.87 -1.15
N SER A 35 0.82 1.06 -2.36
CA SER A 35 0.74 0.04 -3.42
C SER A 35 1.52 -1.24 -3.18
N ILE A 36 2.66 -1.15 -2.48
CA ILE A 36 3.50 -2.31 -2.18
C ILE A 36 2.72 -3.33 -1.36
N THR A 37 1.86 -2.84 -0.45
CA THR A 37 1.08 -3.69 0.45
C THR A 37 -0.37 -3.87 0.00
N LEU A 38 -1.09 -2.79 -0.34
CA LEU A 38 -2.51 -2.86 -0.73
C LEU A 38 -2.72 -3.63 -2.03
N SER A 39 -1.79 -3.49 -2.98
CA SER A 39 -1.86 -4.19 -4.26
C SER A 39 -0.95 -5.43 -4.30
N GLY A 40 0.21 -5.38 -3.63
CA GLY A 40 1.16 -6.50 -3.58
C GLY A 40 0.90 -7.54 -2.49
N GLY A 41 0.05 -7.23 -1.51
CA GLY A 41 -0.28 -8.11 -0.39
C GLY A 41 0.82 -8.19 0.69
N HIS A 42 0.54 -9.00 1.71
CA HIS A 42 1.37 -9.10 2.92
C HIS A 42 2.79 -9.63 2.61
N GLY A 43 2.94 -10.51 1.61
CA GLY A 43 4.24 -11.04 1.19
C GLY A 43 5.14 -10.00 0.54
N THR A 44 4.58 -9.15 -0.33
CA THR A 44 5.32 -8.06 -0.98
C THR A 44 5.68 -6.97 0.02
N GLY A 45 4.73 -6.60 0.89
CA GLY A 45 4.99 -5.67 2.00
C GLY A 45 6.08 -6.17 2.95
N ALA A 46 6.07 -7.46 3.32
CA ALA A 46 7.10 -8.06 4.14
C ALA A 46 8.49 -8.06 3.46
N ALA A 47 8.56 -8.47 2.19
CA ALA A 47 9.81 -8.53 1.43
C ALA A 47 10.46 -7.13 1.30
N TRP A 48 9.68 -6.11 0.97
CA TRP A 48 10.19 -4.75 0.81
C TRP A 48 10.46 -4.03 2.14
N SER A 49 9.83 -4.47 3.24
CA SER A 49 10.04 -3.86 4.55
C SER A 49 11.49 -3.93 5.04
N GLN A 50 12.19 -5.03 4.76
CA GLN A 50 13.61 -5.20 5.11
C GLN A 50 14.48 -4.26 4.27
N THR A 51 14.27 -4.21 2.95
CA THR A 51 14.98 -3.29 2.07
C THR A 51 14.79 -1.83 2.49
N PHE A 52 13.59 -1.45 2.91
CA PHE A 52 13.29 -0.09 3.34
C PHE A 52 13.96 0.26 4.69
N GLN A 53 14.04 -0.72 5.60
CA GLN A 53 14.77 -0.55 6.86
C GLN A 53 16.28 -0.43 6.63
N GLU A 54 16.86 -1.31 5.81
CA GLU A 54 18.31 -1.40 5.61
C GLU A 54 18.87 -0.27 4.72
N MET A 55 18.17 0.07 3.63
CA MET A 55 18.67 1.01 2.62
C MET A 55 18.27 2.46 2.91
N TYR A 56 17.13 2.67 3.58
CA TYR A 56 16.57 4.00 3.80
C TYR A 56 16.46 4.35 5.29
N GLY A 57 16.85 3.45 6.20
CA GLY A 57 16.85 3.72 7.65
C GLY A 57 15.45 3.93 8.23
N LEU A 58 14.41 3.48 7.55
CA LEU A 58 13.02 3.64 7.99
C LEU A 58 12.72 2.63 9.10
N HIS A 59 12.07 3.07 10.18
CA HIS A 59 11.69 2.19 11.28
C HIS A 59 10.23 1.74 11.16
N ASN A 60 9.89 0.61 11.79
CA ASN A 60 8.51 0.09 11.88
C ASN A 60 7.83 -0.19 10.53
N VAL A 61 8.62 -0.38 9.46
CA VAL A 61 8.11 -0.57 8.09
C VAL A 61 7.29 -1.84 7.97
N LEU A 62 7.72 -2.93 8.61
CA LEU A 62 7.00 -4.21 8.59
C LEU A 62 5.63 -4.10 9.28
N GLU A 63 5.56 -3.40 10.41
CA GLU A 63 4.32 -3.21 11.16
C GLU A 63 3.31 -2.40 10.34
N VAL A 64 3.76 -1.32 9.70
CA VAL A 64 2.93 -0.50 8.81
C VAL A 64 2.45 -1.30 7.60
N ALA A 65 3.31 -2.13 7.01
CA ALA A 65 2.92 -3.03 5.93
C ALA A 65 1.83 -4.01 6.40
N MET A 66 2.01 -4.69 7.53
CA MET A 66 1.01 -5.64 8.03
C MET A 66 -0.32 -4.96 8.41
N ALA A 67 -0.25 -3.77 9.02
CA ALA A 67 -1.42 -2.98 9.36
C ALA A 67 -2.19 -2.53 8.11
N SER A 68 -1.48 -1.97 7.11
CA SER A 68 -2.07 -1.56 5.84
C SER A 68 -2.75 -2.74 5.13
N ALA A 69 -2.11 -3.90 5.12
CA ALA A 69 -2.64 -5.07 4.43
C ALA A 69 -3.95 -5.56 5.06
N THR A 70 -4.05 -5.50 6.39
CA THR A 70 -5.25 -5.88 7.14
C THR A 70 -6.40 -4.90 6.87
N VAL A 71 -6.11 -3.60 6.95
CA VAL A 71 -7.11 -2.55 6.66
C VAL A 71 -7.55 -2.61 5.19
N GLY A 72 -6.62 -2.87 4.28
CA GLY A 72 -6.85 -2.99 2.85
C GLY A 72 -7.84 -4.07 2.48
N VAL A 73 -7.70 -5.27 3.07
CA VAL A 73 -8.65 -6.37 2.86
C VAL A 73 -10.02 -6.02 3.42
N GLY A 74 -10.08 -5.42 4.62
CA GLY A 74 -11.34 -4.98 5.21
C GLY A 74 -12.08 -3.95 4.35
N MET A 75 -11.39 -2.89 3.94
CA MET A 75 -11.96 -1.86 3.07
C MET A 75 -12.32 -2.39 1.68
N GLY A 76 -11.46 -3.25 1.11
CA GLY A 76 -11.71 -3.92 -0.16
C GLY A 76 -12.94 -4.81 -0.11
N GLY A 77 -13.19 -5.49 1.02
CA GLY A 77 -14.42 -6.25 1.25
C GLY A 77 -15.65 -5.37 1.29
N ILE A 78 -15.60 -4.23 2.01
CA ILE A 78 -16.73 -3.30 2.11
C ILE A 78 -17.09 -2.68 0.76
N ILE A 79 -16.09 -2.31 -0.05
CA ILE A 79 -16.31 -1.70 -1.37
C ILE A 79 -16.65 -2.78 -2.43
N GLY A 80 -16.04 -3.96 -2.34
CA GLY A 80 -16.25 -5.06 -3.27
C GLY A 80 -17.62 -5.73 -3.11
N SER A 81 -18.13 -5.84 -1.88
CA SER A 81 -19.40 -6.55 -1.62
C SER A 81 -20.61 -5.93 -2.35
N PRO A 82 -20.79 -4.61 -2.43
CA PRO A 82 -21.86 -3.97 -3.22
C PRO A 82 -21.66 -4.00 -4.75
N VAL A 83 -20.44 -4.29 -5.21
CA VAL A 83 -20.06 -4.35 -6.62
C VAL A 83 -20.21 -5.76 -7.18
N ALA A 84 -19.99 -6.79 -6.35
CA ALA A 84 -20.11 -8.20 -6.74
C ALA A 84 -21.45 -8.59 -7.41
N PRO A 85 -22.64 -8.06 -7.01
CA PRO A 85 -23.90 -8.39 -7.67
C PRO A 85 -24.10 -7.72 -9.04
N LYS A 86 -23.20 -6.81 -9.46
CA LYS A 86 -23.31 -6.03 -10.71
C LYS A 86 -22.31 -6.48 -11.80
N LEU A 87 -21.53 -7.53 -11.55
CA LEU A 87 -20.69 -8.22 -12.54
C LEU A 87 -21.34 -9.55 -12.95
#